data_AF-A0A7W1MXM5-F1
#
_entry.id   AF-A0A7W1MXM5-F1
#
_cell.length_a   1.000
_cell.length_b   1.000
_cell.length_c   1.000
_cell.angle_alpha   90.00
_cell.angle_beta   90.00
_cell.angle_gamma   90.00
#
_symmetry.space_group_name_H-M   'P 1'
#
loop_
_entity.id
_entity.type
_entity.pdbx_description
1 polymer ?
#
loop_
_entity_poly.entity_id
_entity_poly.type
_entity_poly.pdbx_seq_one_letter_code
_entity_poly.pdbx_strand_id
1 'polypeptide(L)'
;MSSSDMATKVKPVPDAQIDLLAWARELERDRERVRHTNAERASRRGYLVFATDPSVAPDERGYQEIYATEARTPNQALAKVRSLAEGRRLRAYLATGRYRDELADARWVA
;
A
#
# COMPACT_ATOMS: atom_id res chain seq x y z
N MET A 1 -14.51 -60.07 -11.42
CA MET A 1 -14.32 -59.97 -9.97
C MET A 1 -12.84 -60.10 -9.65
N SER A 2 -12.20 -59.00 -9.27
CA SER A 2 -11.11 -58.95 -8.28
C SER A 2 -10.69 -57.48 -8.15
N SER A 3 -11.26 -56.83 -7.14
CA SER A 3 -10.83 -55.54 -6.64
C SER A 3 -9.46 -55.70 -6.00
N SER A 4 -8.50 -54.86 -6.38
CA SER A 4 -7.28 -54.66 -5.59
C SER A 4 -7.28 -53.21 -5.15
N ASP A 5 -7.66 -53.00 -3.89
CA ASP A 5 -7.58 -51.73 -3.18
C ASP A 5 -6.12 -51.24 -3.16
N MET A 6 -5.85 -50.18 -3.91
CA MET A 6 -4.63 -49.40 -3.74
C MET A 6 -4.94 -48.32 -2.71
N ALA A 7 -4.59 -48.60 -1.46
CA ALA A 7 -4.65 -47.64 -0.36
C ALA A 7 -3.74 -46.44 -0.68
N THR A 8 -4.34 -45.35 -1.15
CA THR A 8 -3.67 -44.07 -1.32
C THR A 8 -3.30 -43.55 0.06
N LYS A 9 -2.01 -43.67 0.41
CA LYS A 9 -1.46 -43.10 1.64
C LYS A 9 -1.43 -41.58 1.51
N VAL A 10 -2.54 -40.91 1.83
CA VAL A 10 -2.62 -39.46 1.91
C VAL A 10 -1.75 -39.02 3.09
N LYS A 11 -0.61 -38.38 2.80
CA LYS A 11 0.13 -37.64 3.82
C LYS A 11 -0.76 -36.46 4.24
N PRO A 12 -1.02 -36.25 5.54
CA PRO A 12 -1.72 -35.06 5.96
C PRO A 12 -0.89 -33.85 5.53
N VAL A 13 -1.48 -32.97 4.74
CA VAL A 13 -0.97 -31.61 4.56
C VAL A 13 -1.03 -31.00 5.95
N PRO A 14 0.08 -30.54 6.54
CA PRO A 14 0.02 -29.93 7.85
C PRO A 14 -0.86 -28.70 7.72
N ASP A 15 -1.95 -28.66 8.47
CA ASP A 15 -2.69 -27.43 8.74
C ASP A 15 -1.67 -26.41 9.22
N ALA A 16 -1.32 -25.46 8.35
CA ALA A 16 -0.40 -24.39 8.67
C ALA A 16 -1.11 -23.47 9.67
N GLN A 17 -1.07 -23.86 10.94
CA GLN A 17 -1.57 -23.07 12.04
C GLN A 17 -0.71 -21.80 12.07
N ILE A 18 -1.29 -20.69 11.61
CA ILE A 18 -0.59 -19.41 11.54
C ILE A 18 -0.26 -19.01 12.98
N ASP A 19 1.03 -19.02 13.31
CA ASP A 19 1.50 -18.42 14.55
C ASP A 19 1.27 -16.90 14.44
N LEU A 20 0.18 -16.45 15.07
CA LEU A 20 -0.24 -15.05 15.06
C LEU A 20 0.84 -14.11 15.62
N LEU A 21 1.68 -14.59 16.55
CA LEU A 21 2.77 -13.80 17.11
C LEU A 21 3.93 -13.70 16.12
N ALA A 22 4.29 -14.79 15.45
CA ALA A 22 5.29 -14.77 14.38
C ALA A 22 4.84 -13.87 13.22
N TRP A 23 3.58 -13.97 12.81
CA TRP A 23 2.97 -13.13 11.79
C TRP A 23 2.95 -11.64 12.18
N ALA A 24 2.57 -11.31 13.42
CA ALA A 24 2.60 -9.92 13.90
C ALA A 24 4.02 -9.33 13.90
N ARG A 25 5.03 -10.13 14.29
CA ARG A 25 6.45 -9.72 14.24
C ARG A 25 6.97 -9.55 12.82
N GLU A 26 6.47 -10.32 11.87
CA GLU A 26 6.80 -10.16 10.45
C GLU A 26 6.14 -8.90 9.89
N LEU A 27 4.88 -8.66 10.21
CA LEU A 27 4.16 -7.45 9.81
C LEU A 27 4.83 -6.16 10.33
N GLU A 28 5.30 -6.16 11.57
CA GLU A 28 6.01 -5.00 12.12
C GLU A 28 7.36 -4.77 11.41
N ARG A 29 8.10 -5.84 11.09
CA ARG A 29 9.33 -5.77 10.28
C ARG A 29 9.06 -5.24 8.88
N ASP A 30 7.94 -5.62 8.27
CA ASP A 30 7.53 -5.13 6.96
C ASP A 30 7.18 -3.64 7.00
N ARG A 31 6.46 -3.20 8.03
CA ARG A 31 6.16 -1.78 8.27
C ARG A 31 7.43 -0.96 8.50
N GLU A 32 8.38 -1.48 9.29
CA GLU A 32 9.69 -0.86 9.51
C GLU A 32 10.46 -0.71 8.19
N ARG A 33 10.50 -1.77 7.38
CA ARG A 33 11.17 -1.77 6.07
C ARG A 33 10.56 -0.75 5.12
N VAL A 34 9.23 -0.70 5.06
CA VAL A 34 8.49 0.30 4.28
C VAL A 34 8.83 1.71 4.78
N ARG A 35 8.81 1.96 6.10
CA ARG A 35 9.21 3.25 6.69
C ARG A 35 10.63 3.65 6.30
N HIS A 36 11.60 2.74 6.39
CA HIS A 36 12.99 3.01 6.03
C HIS A 36 13.16 3.35 4.54
N THR A 37 12.60 2.52 3.66
CA THR A 37 12.61 2.81 2.21
C THR A 37 11.95 4.15 1.93
N ASN A 38 10.81 4.44 2.55
CA ASN A 38 10.12 5.72 2.37
C ASN A 38 10.95 6.92 2.82
N ALA A 39 11.71 6.80 3.91
CA ALA A 39 12.65 7.84 4.35
C ALA A 39 13.77 8.08 3.31
N GLU A 40 14.32 7.01 2.71
CA GLU A 40 15.28 7.14 1.61
C GLU A 40 14.65 7.79 0.36
N ARG A 41 13.42 7.42 0.02
CA ARG A 41 12.68 7.98 -1.12
C ARG A 41 12.30 9.44 -0.90
N ALA A 42 12.03 9.85 0.34
CA ALA A 42 11.77 11.24 0.70
C ALA A 42 12.96 12.16 0.41
N SER A 43 14.19 11.62 0.38
CA SER A 43 15.39 12.36 -0.04
C SER A 43 15.44 12.60 -1.57
N ARG A 44 14.69 11.81 -2.35
CA ARG A 44 14.59 11.92 -3.80
C ARG A 44 13.41 12.82 -4.18
N ARG A 45 13.44 13.40 -5.38
CA ARG A 45 12.35 14.26 -5.87
C ARG A 45 11.07 13.43 -6.01
N GLY A 46 10.15 13.60 -5.06
CA GLY A 46 8.87 12.90 -4.96
C GLY A 46 7.68 13.85 -4.94
N TYR A 47 6.49 13.27 -5.13
CA TYR A 47 5.22 13.98 -5.10
C TYR A 47 4.27 13.33 -4.11
N LEU A 48 3.50 14.19 -3.43
CA LEU A 48 2.28 13.84 -2.73
C LEU A 48 1.10 13.97 -3.69
N VAL A 49 0.25 12.96 -3.75
CA VAL A 49 -0.97 12.94 -4.53
C VAL A 49 -2.17 12.85 -3.60
N PHE A 50 -2.99 13.88 -3.61
CA PHE A 50 -4.25 13.96 -2.88
C PHE A 50 -5.35 13.40 -3.76
N ALA A 51 -6.04 12.37 -3.28
CA ALA A 51 -7.15 11.73 -3.93
C ALA A 51 -8.45 12.01 -3.15
N THR A 52 -9.25 12.96 -3.64
CA THR A 52 -10.48 13.38 -2.97
C THR A 52 -11.71 12.77 -3.66
N ASP A 53 -12.59 12.15 -2.87
CA ASP A 53 -13.89 11.68 -3.34
C ASP A 53 -14.94 12.80 -3.20
N PRO A 54 -15.49 13.34 -4.30
CA PRO A 54 -16.49 14.41 -4.24
C PRO A 54 -17.86 13.94 -3.75
N SER A 55 -18.10 12.64 -3.63
CA SER A 55 -19.36 12.07 -3.11
C SER A 55 -19.40 11.96 -1.59
N VAL A 56 -18.24 12.11 -0.92
CA VAL A 56 -18.09 12.08 0.54
C VAL A 56 -17.97 13.51 1.06
N ALA A 57 -18.57 13.79 2.23
CA ALA A 57 -18.47 15.12 2.82
C ALA A 57 -17.02 15.45 3.23
N PRO A 58 -16.55 16.71 3.11
CA PRO A 58 -15.14 17.04 3.34
C PRO A 58 -14.58 16.71 4.74
N ASP A 59 -15.46 16.66 5.74
CA ASP A 59 -15.16 16.35 7.14
C ASP A 59 -15.29 14.86 7.47
N GLU A 60 -15.83 14.06 6.56
CA GLU A 60 -16.00 12.63 6.75
C GLU A 60 -14.71 11.85 6.42
N ARG A 61 -14.51 10.77 7.19
CA ARG A 61 -13.43 9.82 6.92
C ARG A 61 -13.65 9.19 5.55
N GLY A 62 -12.61 9.22 4.72
CA GLY A 62 -12.67 8.67 3.36
C GLY A 62 -12.83 9.73 2.29
N TYR A 63 -13.13 10.99 2.65
CA TYR A 63 -13.08 12.12 1.73
C TYR A 63 -11.73 12.20 1.01
N GLN A 64 -10.64 12.12 1.77
CA GLN A 64 -9.29 12.29 1.27
C GLN A 64 -8.41 11.07 1.57
N GLU A 65 -7.67 10.65 0.57
CA GLU A 65 -6.54 9.75 0.70
C GLU A 65 -5.28 10.44 0.17
N ILE A 66 -4.14 10.21 0.82
CA ILE A 66 -2.86 10.84 0.47
C ILE A 66 -1.89 9.74 0.06
N TYR A 67 -1.29 9.90 -1.10
CA TYR A 67 -0.31 8.98 -1.65
C TYR A 67 1.03 9.67 -1.84
N ALA A 68 2.13 8.96 -1.64
CA ALA A 68 3.48 9.44 -1.93
C ALA A 68 4.11 8.59 -3.03
N THR A 69 4.76 9.23 -4.01
CA THR A 69 5.43 8.51 -5.09
C THR A 69 6.68 9.24 -5.56
N GLU A 70 7.71 8.48 -5.93
CA GLU A 70 8.81 8.99 -6.72
C GLU A 70 8.32 9.26 -8.15
N ALA A 71 8.45 10.51 -8.60
CA ALA A 71 8.09 10.92 -9.95
C ALA A 71 8.87 12.18 -10.34
N ARG A 72 9.17 12.34 -11.63
CA ARG A 72 9.88 13.55 -12.11
C ARG A 72 8.93 14.72 -12.34
N THR A 73 7.67 14.43 -12.64
CA THR A 73 6.63 15.43 -12.95
C THR A 73 5.33 15.13 -12.20
N PRO A 74 4.46 16.14 -11.98
CA PRO A 74 3.16 15.92 -11.37
C PRO A 74 2.32 14.90 -12.15
N ASN A 75 2.33 14.97 -13.48
CA ASN A 75 1.56 14.05 -14.33
C ASN A 75 1.99 12.59 -14.17
N GLN A 76 3.29 12.33 -14.03
CA GLN A 76 3.78 10.98 -13.72
C GLN A 76 3.29 10.50 -12.35
N ALA A 77 3.29 11.38 -11.34
CA ALA A 77 2.78 11.04 -10.01
C ALA A 77 1.28 10.69 -10.07
N LEU A 78 0.48 11.51 -10.76
CA LEU A 78 -0.95 11.28 -10.96
C LEU A 78 -1.22 9.96 -11.69
N ALA A 79 -0.43 9.64 -12.72
CA ALA A 79 -0.59 8.41 -13.49
C ALA A 79 -0.40 7.15 -12.63
N LYS A 80 0.60 7.15 -11.75
CA LYS A 80 0.87 6.03 -10.83
C LYS A 80 -0.26 5.78 -9.84
N VAL A 81 -0.91 6.86 -9.37
CA VAL A 81 -1.96 6.78 -8.35
C VAL A 81 -3.35 6.52 -8.95
N ARG A 82 -3.55 6.81 -10.24
CA ARG A 82 -4.87 6.78 -10.88
C ARG A 82 -5.61 5.45 -10.76
N SER A 83 -4.92 4.31 -10.90
CA SER A 83 -5.53 2.99 -10.76
C SER A 83 -5.82 2.58 -9.32
N LEU A 84 -5.22 3.25 -8.33
CA LEU A 84 -5.42 2.98 -6.90
C LEU A 84 -6.57 3.80 -6.31
N ALA A 85 -6.94 4.88 -6.99
CA ALA A 85 -7.88 5.89 -6.52
C ALA A 85 -8.93 6.19 -7.61
N GLU A 86 -9.52 5.14 -8.18
CA GLU A 86 -10.53 5.26 -9.24
C GLU A 86 -11.72 6.12 -8.77
N GLY A 87 -12.24 6.95 -9.68
CA GLY A 87 -13.35 7.86 -9.38
C GLY A 87 -12.98 9.09 -8.52
N ARG A 88 -11.82 9.10 -7.87
CA ARG A 88 -11.35 10.23 -7.06
C ARG A 88 -10.71 11.32 -7.91
N ARG A 89 -10.84 12.57 -7.48
CA ARG A 89 -10.12 13.72 -8.07
C ARG A 89 -8.71 13.75 -7.53
N LEU A 90 -7.72 13.82 -8.42
CA LEU A 90 -6.31 13.73 -8.06
C LEU A 90 -5.59 15.08 -8.21
N ARG A 91 -4.78 15.45 -7.22
CA ARG A 91 -3.89 16.62 -7.27
C ARG A 91 -2.51 16.28 -6.75
N ALA A 92 -1.47 16.63 -7.50
CA ALA A 92 -0.09 16.32 -7.17
C ALA A 92 0.69 17.57 -6.73
N TYR A 93 1.45 17.45 -5.65
CA TYR A 93 2.30 18.50 -5.09
C TYR A 93 3.68 17.95 -4.79
N LEU A 94 4.73 18.78 -4.89
CA LEU A 94 6.07 18.36 -4.48
C LEU A 94 6.07 18.01 -2.99
N ALA A 95 6.65 16.85 -2.66
CA ALA A 95 6.71 16.35 -1.29
C ALA A 95 7.56 17.24 -0.36
N THR A 96 8.44 18.07 -0.92
CA THR A 96 9.23 19.07 -0.17
C THR A 96 8.54 20.43 -0.06
N GLY A 97 7.34 20.58 -0.65
CA GLY A 97 6.61 21.84 -0.73
C GLY A 97 5.67 22.07 0.45
N ARG A 98 4.59 22.82 0.19
CA ARG A 98 3.58 23.25 1.18
C ARG A 98 3.01 22.11 2.04
N TYR A 99 2.89 20.92 1.47
CA TYR A 99 2.24 19.78 2.11
C TYR A 99 3.22 18.73 2.63
N ARG A 100 4.50 19.09 2.85
CA ARG A 100 5.53 18.13 3.26
C ARG A 100 5.17 17.31 4.50
N ASP A 101 4.43 17.90 5.44
CA ASP A 101 4.12 17.26 6.72
C ASP A 101 3.12 16.09 6.53
N GLU A 102 2.31 16.14 5.47
CA GLU A 102 1.39 15.07 5.05
C GLU A 102 2.12 13.80 4.57
N LEU A 103 3.44 13.88 4.35
CA LEU A 103 4.26 12.73 3.97
C LEU A 103 4.28 11.64 5.05
N ALA A 104 4.11 12.02 6.32
CA ALA A 104 4.04 11.07 7.43
C ALA A 104 2.82 10.14 7.33
N ASP A 105 1.70 10.66 6.84
CA ASP A 105 0.42 9.95 6.73
C ASP A 105 0.17 9.38 5.32
N ALA A 106 1.07 9.67 4.37
CA ALA A 106 0.92 9.27 2.98
C ALA A 106 1.20 7.77 2.75
N ARG A 107 0.34 7.14 1.95
CA ARG A 107 0.58 5.78 1.44
C ARG A 107 1.59 5.82 0.30
N TRP A 108 2.72 5.15 0.48
CA TRP A 108 3.74 5.08 -0.56
C TRP A 108 3.38 4.11 -1.69
N VAL A 109 3.61 4.58 -2.93
CA VAL A 109 3.38 3.86 -4.18
C VAL A 109 4.69 3.79 -4.96
N ALA A 110 4.98 2.63 -5.54
CA ALA A 110 6.19 2.38 -6.34
C ALA A 110 6.14 3.07 -7.71
#